data_AF-A0A8T4P058-F1
#
_entry.id   AF-A0A8T4P058-F1
#
_cell.length_a   1.000
_cell.length_b   1.000
_cell.length_c   1.000
_cell.angle_alpha   90.00
_cell.angle_beta   90.00
_cell.angle_gamma   90.00
#
_symmetry.space_group_name_H-M   'P 1'
#
loop_
_entity.id
_entity.type
_entity.pdbx_description
1 polymer ?
#
loop_
_entity_poly.entity_id
_entity_poly.type
_entity_poly.pdbx_seq_one_letter_code
_entity_poly.pdbx_strand_id
1 'polypeptide(L)'
;MKIAILTPTFSHYSGIDKVVQLQAEDYAKKGNKVTVFALEAEIKPKNYNLEVLGMPKSLFLQRIYRLLFFLDYEKIKNAADKLKGYDVAISHFYPMNLIASYARKK
;
A
#
# COMPACT_ATOMS: atom_id res chain seq x y z
N MET A 1 5.26 -0.84 17.39
CA MET A 1 4.12 -1.49 16.72
C MET A 1 4.49 -1.82 15.28
N LYS A 2 3.79 -2.76 14.65
CA LYS A 2 3.87 -3.06 13.22
C LYS A 2 2.76 -2.28 12.50
N ILE A 3 3.16 -1.36 11.62
CA ILE A 3 2.24 -0.45 10.93
C ILE A 3 2.33 -0.72 9.42
N ALA A 4 1.19 -1.02 8.80
CA ALA A 4 1.05 -1.09 7.36
C ALA A 4 0.45 0.22 6.84
N ILE A 5 1.08 0.84 5.85
CA ILE A 5 0.52 2.00 5.15
C ILE A 5 0.30 1.60 3.70
N LEU A 6 -0.93 1.68 3.20
CA LEU A 6 -1.27 1.27 1.85
C LEU A 6 -1.49 2.51 0.99
N THR A 7 -0.88 2.54 -0.20
CA THR A 7 -1.07 3.59 -1.20
C THR A 7 -1.10 3.00 -2.60
N PRO A 8 -1.92 3.47 -3.56
CA PRO A 8 -1.98 2.85 -4.88
C PRO A 8 -0.66 2.99 -5.64
N THR A 9 -0.05 4.17 -5.57
CA THR A 9 1.27 4.48 -6.10
C THR A 9 2.18 4.92 -4.98
N PHE A 10 3.48 4.81 -5.21
CA PHE A 10 4.49 5.40 -4.35
C PHE A 10 5.54 6.13 -5.18
N SER A 11 5.13 7.29 -5.71
CA SER A 11 5.88 8.11 -6.67
C SER A 11 6.19 9.51 -6.14
N HIS A 12 7.32 10.07 -6.56
CA HIS A 12 7.74 11.43 -6.21
C HIS A 12 6.82 12.53 -6.75
N TYR A 13 6.01 12.22 -7.78
CA TYR A 13 5.12 13.17 -8.44
C TYR A 13 3.73 13.27 -7.79
N SER A 14 3.44 12.45 -6.78
CA SER A 14 2.15 12.41 -6.11
C SER A 14 2.22 13.09 -4.74
N GLY A 15 1.33 14.08 -4.53
CA GLY A 15 1.24 14.78 -3.26
C GLY A 15 0.88 13.86 -2.09
N ILE A 16 -0.04 12.92 -2.30
CA ILE A 16 -0.41 11.94 -1.26
C ILE A 16 0.74 10.97 -0.97
N ASP A 17 1.49 10.55 -1.99
CA ASP A 17 2.60 9.61 -1.80
C ASP A 17 3.73 10.26 -1.00
N LYS A 18 3.92 11.58 -1.16
CA LYS A 18 4.84 12.35 -0.32
C LYS A 18 4.37 12.44 1.13
N VAL A 19 3.07 12.56 1.38
CA VAL A 19 2.50 12.48 2.74
C VAL A 19 2.71 11.08 3.33
N VAL A 20 2.45 10.03 2.56
CA VAL A 20 2.69 8.63 2.96
C VAL A 20 4.16 8.41 3.31
N GLN A 21 5.09 8.95 2.50
CA GLN A 21 6.52 8.86 2.77
C GLN A 21 6.85 9.54 4.11
N LEU A 22 6.43 10.78 4.33
CA LEU A 22 6.69 11.52 5.57
C LEU A 22 6.09 10.79 6.78
N GLN A 23 4.88 10.24 6.64
CA GLN A 23 4.22 9.46 7.67
C GLN A 23 4.98 8.17 7.99
N ALA A 24 5.45 7.45 6.97
CA ALA A 24 6.24 6.24 7.15
C ALA A 24 7.57 6.53 7.87
N GLU A 25 8.26 7.60 7.46
CA GLU A 25 9.51 8.04 8.09
C GLU A 25 9.32 8.46 9.55
N ASP A 26 8.25 9.20 9.86
CA ASP A 26 7.95 9.63 11.23
C ASP A 26 7.65 8.44 12.16
N TYR A 27 6.81 7.50 11.71
CA TYR A 27 6.53 6.29 12.50
C TYR A 27 7.78 5.42 12.69
N ALA A 28 8.60 5.27 11.66
CA ALA A 28 9.85 4.52 11.74
C ALA A 28 10.84 5.16 12.74
N LYS A 29 10.98 6.50 12.72
CA LYS A 29 11.80 7.24 13.69
C LYS A 29 11.36 7.03 15.14
N LYS A 30 10.05 6.83 15.37
CA LYS A 30 9.49 6.50 16.69
C LYS A 30 9.69 5.03 17.09
N GLY A 31 10.48 4.26 16.35
CA GLY A 31 10.78 2.85 16.66
C GLY A 31 9.74 1.85 16.18
N ASN A 32 8.80 2.26 15.32
CA ASN A 32 7.81 1.34 14.75
C ASN A 32 8.36 0.58 13.54
N LYS A 33 7.90 -0.65 13.35
CA LYS A 33 8.16 -1.44 12.15
C LYS A 33 7.12 -1.06 11.10
N VAL A 34 7.51 -0.21 10.15
CA VAL A 34 6.60 0.31 9.12
C VAL A 34 6.82 -0.44 7.82
N THR A 35 5.73 -0.82 7.15
CA THR A 35 5.74 -1.34 5.78
C THR A 35 4.77 -0.54 4.93
N VAL A 36 5.24 0.01 3.82
CA VAL A 36 4.42 0.65 2.80
C VAL A 36 4.05 -0.40 1.76
N PHE A 37 2.76 -0.57 1.49
CA PHE A 37 2.26 -1.44 0.42
C PHE A 37 1.81 -0.57 -0.74
N ALA A 38 2.27 -0.89 -1.95
CA ALA A 38 1.86 -0.18 -3.16
C ALA A 38 1.68 -1.10 -4.37
N LEU A 39 0.83 -0.72 -5.32
CA LEU A 39 0.73 -1.45 -6.60
C LEU A 39 1.94 -1.16 -7.49
N GLU A 40 2.47 0.05 -7.37
CA GLU A 40 3.61 0.56 -8.14
C GLU A 40 4.40 1.52 -7.25
N ALA A 41 5.72 1.50 -7.35
CA ALA A 41 6.58 2.33 -6.54
C ALA A 41 7.83 2.77 -7.29
N GLU A 42 8.21 4.02 -7.08
CA GLU A 42 9.45 4.66 -7.55
C GLU A 42 10.29 5.16 -6.37
N ILE A 43 9.62 5.60 -5.30
CA ILE A 43 10.27 6.08 -4.08
C ILE A 43 10.96 4.91 -3.39
N LYS A 44 12.28 5.05 -3.16
CA LYS A 44 13.05 4.06 -2.39
C LYS A 44 12.84 4.26 -0.89
N PRO A 45 12.57 3.19 -0.12
CA PRO A 45 12.45 3.29 1.32
C PRO A 45 13.82 3.56 1.98
N LYS A 46 13.79 4.20 3.15
CA LYS A 46 15.00 4.45 3.97
C LYS A 46 15.02 3.57 5.22
N ASN A 47 14.13 3.86 6.16
CA ASN A 47 14.07 3.20 7.48
C ASN A 47 12.78 2.39 7.67
N TYR A 48 12.11 2.04 6.59
CA TYR A 48 10.86 1.28 6.56
C TYR A 48 10.90 0.28 5.41
N ASN A 49 9.96 -0.66 5.38
CA ASN A 49 9.87 -1.64 4.29
C ASN A 49 8.95 -1.13 3.19
N LEU A 50 9.21 -1.54 1.95
CA LEU A 50 8.33 -1.30 0.82
C LEU A 50 7.96 -2.64 0.21
N GLU A 51 6.66 -2.87 0.06
CA GLU A 51 6.12 -4.06 -0.57
C GLU A 51 5.31 -3.67 -1.81
N VAL A 52 5.81 -4.09 -2.98
CA VAL A 52 5.16 -3.81 -4.26
C VAL A 52 4.30 -5.01 -4.66
N LEU A 53 2.99 -4.82 -4.63
CA LEU A 53 1.97 -5.82 -5.02
C LEU A 53 1.91 -6.03 -6.54
N GLY A 54 2.45 -5.09 -7.31
CA GLY A 54 2.56 -5.15 -8.76
C GLY A 54 1.27 -4.85 -9.50
N MET A 55 1.43 -4.29 -10.71
CA MET A 55 0.35 -3.99 -11.64
C MET A 55 0.82 -4.13 -13.09
N PRO A 56 -0.07 -4.13 -14.09
CA PRO A 56 0.32 -4.20 -15.50
C PRO A 56 1.30 -3.08 -15.88
N LYS A 57 2.24 -3.35 -16.79
CA LYS A 57 3.28 -2.38 -17.19
C LYS A 57 2.77 -1.23 -18.08
N SER A 58 1.70 -1.45 -18.83
CA SER A 58 1.14 -0.43 -19.73
C SER A 58 0.30 0.57 -18.96
N LEU A 59 0.57 1.87 -19.11
CA LEU A 59 -0.16 2.96 -18.45
C LEU A 59 -1.69 2.91 -18.65
N PHE A 60 -2.13 2.49 -19.84
CA PHE A 60 -3.56 2.32 -20.11
C PHE A 60 -4.15 1.16 -19.30
N LEU A 61 -3.46 0.01 -19.31
CA LEU A 61 -3.86 -1.15 -18.52
C LEU A 61 -3.79 -0.88 -17.03
N GLN A 62 -2.87 -0.05 -16.56
CA GLN A 62 -2.81 0.37 -15.16
C GLN A 62 -4.09 1.08 -14.71
N ARG A 63 -4.63 1.98 -15.54
CA ARG A 63 -5.87 2.71 -15.24
C ARG A 63 -7.07 1.77 -15.18
N ILE A 64 -7.21 0.91 -16.19
CA ILE A 64 -8.26 -0.11 -16.23
C ILE A 64 -8.14 -1.05 -15.04
N TYR A 65 -6.92 -1.51 -14.75
CA TYR A 65 -6.65 -2.43 -13.66
C TYR A 65 -6.99 -1.83 -12.29
N ARG A 66 -6.70 -0.53 -12.07
CA ARG A 66 -7.14 0.15 -10.85
C ARG A 66 -8.65 0.17 -10.76
N LEU A 67 -9.36 0.58 -11.82
CA LEU A 67 -10.83 0.62 -11.86
C LEU A 67 -11.47 -0.75 -11.59
N LEU A 68 -10.88 -1.82 -12.14
CA LEU A 68 -11.38 -3.18 -12.02
C LEU A 68 -10.69 -4.00 -10.93
N PHE A 69 -9.95 -3.34 -10.01
CA PHE A 69 -9.14 -4.05 -9.01
C PHE A 69 -9.96 -4.96 -8.11
N PHE A 70 -11.25 -4.63 -7.90
CA PHE A 70 -12.18 -5.46 -7.13
C PHE A 70 -12.39 -6.87 -7.71
N LEU A 71 -12.09 -7.10 -8.99
CA LEU A 71 -12.14 -8.41 -9.62
C LEU A 71 -10.91 -9.27 -9.33
N ASP A 72 -9.80 -8.68 -8.91
CA ASP A 72 -8.56 -9.38 -8.56
C ASP A 72 -8.63 -9.90 -7.11
N TYR A 73 -9.56 -10.82 -6.88
CA TYR A 73 -9.84 -11.39 -5.55
C TYR A 73 -8.62 -12.08 -4.96
N GLU A 74 -7.80 -12.75 -5.78
CA GLU A 74 -6.58 -13.41 -5.32
C GLU A 74 -5.59 -12.40 -4.76
N LYS A 75 -5.34 -11.29 -5.47
CA LYS A 75 -4.43 -10.26 -4.97
C LYS A 75 -4.99 -9.56 -3.74
N ILE A 76 -6.28 -9.26 -3.71
CA ILE A 76 -6.93 -8.66 -2.53
C ILE A 76 -6.77 -9.58 -1.32
N LYS A 77 -7.08 -10.87 -1.46
CA LYS A 77 -6.99 -11.85 -0.37
C LYS A 77 -5.54 -12.02 0.10
N ASN A 78 -4.60 -12.20 -0.83
CA ASN A 78 -3.19 -12.39 -0.50
C ASN A 78 -2.60 -11.15 0.20
N ALA A 79 -2.90 -9.95 -0.30
CA ALA A 79 -2.47 -8.72 0.35
C ALA A 79 -3.13 -8.52 1.73
N ALA A 80 -4.43 -8.83 1.85
CA ALA A 80 -5.14 -8.75 3.12
C ALA A 80 -4.63 -9.75 4.16
N ASP A 81 -4.28 -10.97 3.75
CA ASP A 81 -3.70 -11.97 4.66
C ASP A 81 -2.30 -11.53 5.15
N LYS A 82 -1.53 -10.79 4.34
CA LYS A 82 -0.27 -10.16 4.80
C LYS A 82 -0.50 -9.07 5.86
N LEU A 83 -1.63 -8.37 5.81
CA LEU A 83 -1.96 -7.33 6.80
C LEU A 83 -2.26 -7.90 8.20
N LYS A 84 -2.58 -9.20 8.33
CA LYS A 84 -2.88 -9.82 9.63
C LYS A 84 -1.73 -9.77 10.64
N GLY A 85 -0.49 -9.64 10.14
CA GLY A 85 0.69 -9.52 11.00
C GLY A 85 0.94 -8.12 11.55
N TYR A 86 0.08 -7.14 11.23
CA TYR A 86 0.24 -5.72 11.57
C TYR A 86 -0.78 -5.31 12.62
N ASP A 87 -0.36 -4.42 13.53
CA ASP A 87 -1.21 -3.87 14.59
C ASP A 87 -2.15 -2.78 14.04
N VAL A 88 -1.68 -2.04 13.03
CA VAL A 88 -2.41 -0.92 12.42
C VAL A 88 -2.24 -0.98 10.91
N ALA A 89 -3.34 -0.83 10.17
CA ALA A 89 -3.35 -0.64 8.72
C ALA A 89 -3.98 0.71 8.37
N ILE A 90 -3.21 1.58 7.71
CA ILE A 90 -3.63 2.91 7.26
C ILE A 90 -3.76 2.85 5.74
N SER A 91 -4.99 2.92 5.21
CA SER A 91 -5.22 2.89 3.77
C SER A 91 -5.44 4.28 3.18
N HIS A 92 -4.65 4.61 2.17
CA HIS A 92 -4.82 5.81 1.35
C HIS A 92 -5.39 5.40 0.00
N PHE A 93 -6.49 6.05 -0.39
CA PHE A 93 -7.15 5.93 -1.69
C PHE A 93 -7.61 4.53 -2.13
N TYR A 94 -8.53 4.54 -3.08
CA TYR A 94 -8.85 3.36 -3.87
C TYR A 94 -7.66 3.00 -4.78
N PRO A 95 -7.27 1.71 -4.94
CA PRO A 95 -8.00 0.52 -4.52
C PRO A 95 -7.54 -0.11 -3.19
N MET A 96 -6.61 0.52 -2.48
CA MET A 96 -6.06 0.01 -1.22
C MET A 96 -7.12 -0.16 -0.11
N ASN A 97 -8.15 0.67 -0.13
CA ASN A 97 -9.30 0.57 0.77
C ASN A 97 -10.00 -0.79 0.69
N LEU A 98 -10.01 -1.45 -0.49
CA LEU A 98 -10.60 -2.78 -0.63
C LEU A 98 -9.79 -3.83 0.15
N ILE A 99 -8.46 -3.76 0.05
CA ILE A 99 -7.54 -4.67 0.75
C ILE A 99 -7.72 -4.48 2.26
N ALA A 100 -7.69 -3.24 2.75
CA ALA A 100 -7.86 -2.93 4.16
C ALA A 100 -9.26 -3.34 4.68
N SER A 101 -10.32 -3.12 3.89
CA SER A 101 -11.66 -3.55 4.26
C SER A 101 -11.78 -5.08 4.30
N TYR A 102 -11.09 -5.79 3.41
CA TYR A 102 -11.11 -7.25 3.39
C TYR A 102 -10.33 -7.83 4.59
N ALA A 103 -9.20 -7.21 4.94
CA ALA A 103 -8.43 -7.57 6.13
C ALA A 103 -9.23 -7.38 7.43
N ARG A 104 -10.02 -6.30 7.54
CA ARG A 104 -10.86 -6.03 8.72
C ARG A 104 -12.01 -7.01 8.90
N LYS A 105 -12.54 -7.59 7.82
CA LYS A 105 -13.68 -8.52 7.88
C LYS A 105 -13.29 -9.92 8.40
N LYS A 106 -12.00 -10.20 8.49
CA LYS A 106 -11.45 -11.44 9.05
C LYS A 106 -10.87 -11.17 10.43
#